data_AF-A0A354GIH0-F1
#
_entry.id   AF-A0A354GIH0-F1
#
_cell.length_a   1.000
_cell.length_b   1.000
_cell.length_c   1.000
_cell.angle_alpha   90.00
_cell.angle_beta   90.00
_cell.angle_gamma   90.00
#
_symmetry.space_group_name_H-M   'P 1'
#
loop_
_entity.id
_entity.type
_entity.pdbx_description
1 polymer ?
#
loop_
_entity_poly.entity_id
_entity_poly.type
_entity_poly.pdbx_seq_one_letter_code
_entity_poly.pdbx_strand_id
1 'polypeptide(L)'
;MHKVILISFLLLSGTLIQSQNILIKGKVLDMRTKTPLPGVNIFDFNKKTGTYSNFNGDFKIKLKPGDSIVFSAVGYKKQIKKVVTPNIEVI
;
A
#
# COMPACT_ATOMS: atom_id res chain seq x y z
N MET A 1 4.42 -18.56 43.85
CA MET A 1 3.64 -17.35 43.47
C MET A 1 4.41 -16.38 42.58
N HIS A 2 5.69 -16.09 42.86
CA HIS A 2 6.56 -15.23 42.03
C HIS A 2 6.72 -15.66 40.55
N LYS A 3 6.83 -16.96 40.30
CA LYS A 3 6.99 -17.50 38.93
C LYS A 3 5.76 -17.29 38.04
N VAL A 4 4.55 -17.23 38.62
CA VAL A 4 3.29 -17.05 37.88
C VAL A 4 3.14 -15.60 37.41
N ILE A 5 3.65 -14.63 38.19
CA ILE A 5 3.66 -13.21 37.83
C ILE A 5 4.61 -12.95 36.64
N LEU A 6 5.79 -13.59 36.65
CA LEU A 6 6.76 -13.52 35.54
C LEU A 6 6.20 -14.12 34.23
N ILE A 7 5.46 -15.22 34.32
CA ILE A 7 4.83 -15.85 33.15
C ILE A 7 3.68 -14.98 32.60
N SER A 8 2.88 -14.37 33.48
CA SER A 8 1.81 -13.44 33.09
C SER A 8 2.36 -12.18 32.39
N PHE A 9 3.48 -11.64 32.87
CA PHE A 9 4.14 -10.48 32.24
C PHE A 9 4.72 -10.80 30.86
N LEU A 10 5.21 -12.02 30.65
CA LEU A 10 5.76 -12.47 29.36
C LEU A 10 4.67 -12.70 28.28
N LEU A 11 3.44 -13.02 28.69
CA LEU A 11 2.33 -13.23 27.75
C LEU A 11 1.70 -11.92 27.25
N LEU A 12 1.87 -10.81 27.98
CA LEU A 12 1.35 -9.49 27.59
C LEU A 12 2.20 -8.78 26.52
N SER A 13 3.47 -9.13 26.37
CA SER A 13 4.37 -8.48 25.39
C SER A 13 4.17 -8.97 23.94
N GLY A 14 3.46 -10.08 23.75
CA GLY A 14 3.24 -10.69 22.42
C GLY A 14 2.17 -10.03 21.56
N THR A 15 1.39 -9.06 22.06
CA THR A 15 0.21 -8.51 21.36
C THR A 15 0.48 -7.20 20.61
N LEU A 16 1.71 -6.67 20.64
CA LEU A 16 2.06 -5.39 20.00
C LEU A 16 2.60 -5.51 18.58
N ILE A 17 2.26 -6.57 17.84
CA ILE A 17 2.53 -6.62 16.39
C ILE A 17 1.47 -5.77 15.67
N GLN A 18 1.55 -4.45 15.81
CA GLN A 18 0.86 -3.55 14.89
C GLN A 18 1.54 -3.65 13.53
N SER A 19 0.83 -4.18 12.53
CA SER A 19 1.23 -4.09 11.13
C SER A 19 1.39 -2.61 10.75
N GLN A 20 2.63 -2.12 10.73
CA GLN A 20 2.95 -0.73 10.41
C GLN A 20 2.62 -0.48 8.93
N ASN A 21 1.85 0.57 8.65
CA ASN A 21 1.62 0.99 7.27
C ASN A 21 2.94 1.49 6.68
N ILE A 22 3.34 0.95 5.53
CA ILE A 22 4.50 1.41 4.79
C ILE A 22 4.08 2.50 3.80
N LEU A 23 4.95 3.48 3.59
CA LEU A 23 4.74 4.50 2.57
C LEU A 23 5.18 3.94 1.21
N ILE A 24 4.21 3.68 0.35
CA ILE A 24 4.44 3.25 -1.02
C ILE A 24 4.57 4.49 -1.89
N LYS A 25 5.64 4.54 -2.69
CA LYS A 25 5.84 5.56 -3.72
C LYS A 25 6.01 4.88 -5.07
N GLY A 26 5.54 5.56 -6.10
CA GLY A 26 5.65 5.05 -7.45
C GLY A 26 5.21 6.06 -8.50
N LYS A 27 5.33 5.65 -9.75
CA LYS A 27 4.87 6.38 -10.92
C LYS A 27 3.94 5.49 -11.73
N VAL A 28 2.86 6.08 -12.24
CA VAL A 28 1.93 5.46 -13.17
C VAL A 28 2.27 5.94 -14.58
N LEU A 29 2.55 4.99 -15.46
CA LEU A 29 2.87 5.24 -16.86
C LEU A 29 1.83 4.57 -17.76
N ASP A 30 1.68 5.09 -18.98
CA ASP A 30 0.99 4.39 -20.05
C ASP A 30 1.88 3.27 -20.61
N MET A 31 1.33 2.06 -20.75
CA MET A 31 2.08 0.89 -21.19
C MET A 31 2.68 1.07 -22.60
N ARG A 32 1.96 1.74 -23.50
CA ARG A 32 2.29 1.89 -24.93
C ARG A 32 3.21 3.09 -25.18
N THR A 33 2.90 4.24 -24.62
CA THR A 33 3.64 5.49 -24.87
C THR A 33 4.72 5.77 -23.83
N LYS A 34 4.72 5.04 -22.70
CA LYS A 34 5.60 5.29 -21.54
C LYS A 34 5.46 6.71 -20.97
N THR A 35 4.38 7.41 -21.29
CA THR A 35 4.11 8.75 -20.78
C THR A 35 3.47 8.69 -19.39
N PRO A 36 3.74 9.66 -18.50
CA PRO A 36 3.10 9.71 -17.19
C PRO A 36 1.58 9.90 -17.32
N LEU A 37 0.83 9.18 -16.49
CA LEU A 37 -0.63 9.28 -16.45
C LEU A 37 -1.09 10.04 -15.19
N PRO A 38 -1.60 11.28 -15.34
CA PRO A 38 -2.17 12.03 -14.24
C PRO A 38 -3.61 11.60 -13.92
N GLY A 39 -4.04 11.81 -12.68
CA GLY A 39 -5.44 11.58 -12.27
C GLY A 39 -5.86 10.11 -12.19
N VAL A 40 -4.92 9.17 -12.12
CA VAL A 40 -5.22 7.75 -11.88
C VAL A 40 -5.66 7.59 -10.43
N ASN A 41 -6.81 6.95 -10.20
CA ASN A 41 -7.28 6.62 -8.86
C ASN A 41 -6.52 5.42 -8.32
N ILE A 42 -5.95 5.56 -7.12
CA ILE A 42 -5.07 4.58 -6.49
C ILE A 42 -5.60 4.31 -5.10
N PHE A 43 -6.05 3.10 -4.83
CA PHE A 43 -6.71 2.78 -3.57
C PHE A 43 -6.37 1.37 -3.09
N ASP A 44 -6.50 1.12 -1.79
CA ASP A 44 -6.45 -0.23 -1.25
C ASP A 44 -7.66 -1.04 -1.74
N PHE A 45 -7.55 -2.37 -1.74
CA PHE A 45 -8.63 -3.25 -2.18
C PHE A 45 -9.98 -2.98 -1.47
N ASN A 46 -9.95 -2.58 -0.19
CA ASN A 46 -11.16 -2.26 0.59
C ASN A 46 -11.63 -0.81 0.46
N LYS A 47 -10.94 0.03 -0.33
CA LYS A 47 -11.22 1.46 -0.55
C LYS A 47 -11.26 2.30 0.74
N LYS A 48 -10.57 1.89 1.79
CA LYS A 48 -10.42 2.67 3.04
C LYS A 48 -9.36 3.76 2.92
N THR A 49 -8.39 3.61 2.03
CA THR A 49 -7.29 4.54 1.82
C THR A 49 -7.05 4.69 0.33
N GLY A 50 -7.04 5.94 -0.14
CA GLY A 50 -6.83 6.23 -1.55
C GLY A 50 -6.06 7.52 -1.77
N THR A 51 -5.51 7.64 -2.97
CA THR A 51 -4.82 8.81 -3.49
C THR A 51 -5.01 8.86 -5.00
N TYR A 52 -4.47 9.89 -5.63
CA TYR A 52 -4.47 10.06 -7.08
C TYR A 52 -3.05 10.38 -7.57
N SER A 53 -2.73 9.99 -8.80
CA SER A 53 -1.45 10.39 -9.42
C SER A 53 -1.46 11.89 -9.77
N ASN A 54 -0.31 12.54 -9.58
CA ASN A 54 -0.12 13.96 -9.93
C ASN A 54 0.16 14.15 -11.43
N PHE A 55 0.44 15.39 -11.85
CA PHE A 55 0.77 15.74 -13.25
C PHE A 55 1.93 14.93 -13.86
N ASN A 56 2.89 14.50 -13.02
CA ASN A 56 4.05 13.72 -13.42
C ASN A 56 3.82 12.20 -13.31
N GLY A 57 2.59 11.77 -13.02
CA GLY A 57 2.20 10.38 -12.79
C GLY A 57 2.65 9.83 -11.43
N ASP A 58 3.26 10.64 -10.56
CA ASP A 58 3.76 10.17 -9.27
C ASP A 58 2.62 10.04 -8.26
N PHE A 59 2.72 9.06 -7.37
CA PHE A 59 1.78 8.83 -6.28
C PHE A 59 2.48 8.43 -4.99
N LYS A 60 1.80 8.65 -3.86
CA LYS A 60 2.24 8.23 -2.53
C LYS A 60 1.03 7.76 -1.71
N ILE A 61 1.07 6.53 -1.21
CA ILE A 61 -0.03 5.96 -0.41
C ILE A 61 0.54 5.13 0.74
N LYS A 62 -0.10 5.16 1.90
CA LYS A 62 0.31 4.36 3.06
C LYS A 62 -0.58 3.11 3.16
N LEU A 63 -0.02 1.93 2.95
CA LEU A 63 -0.74 0.64 3.01
C LEU A 63 0.02 -0.37 3.86
N LYS A 64 -0.64 -1.45 4.28
CA LYS A 64 0.05 -2.53 5.00
C LYS A 64 0.78 -3.44 4.00
N PRO A 65 1.96 -3.97 4.37
CA PRO A 65 2.56 -5.06 3.61
C PRO A 65 1.58 -6.22 3.45
N GLY A 66 1.49 -6.78 2.24
CA GLY A 66 0.55 -7.85 1.90
C GLY A 66 -0.82 -7.39 1.38
N ASP A 67 -1.20 -6.12 1.58
CA ASP A 67 -2.42 -5.57 0.99
C ASP A 67 -2.33 -5.53 -0.54
N SER A 68 -3.49 -5.42 -1.19
CA SER A 68 -3.56 -5.20 -2.64
C SER A 68 -3.88 -3.73 -2.93
N ILE A 69 -3.08 -3.13 -3.80
CA ILE A 69 -3.25 -1.78 -4.32
C ILE A 69 -3.90 -1.86 -5.70
N VAL A 70 -4.91 -1.03 -5.93
CA VAL A 70 -5.72 -0.99 -7.14
C VAL A 70 -5.51 0.34 -7.85
N PHE A 71 -5.23 0.27 -9.14
CA PHE A 71 -5.08 1.42 -10.03
C PHE A 71 -6.24 1.45 -11.01
N SER A 72 -6.94 2.58 -11.11
CA SER A 72 -8.11 2.76 -11.96
C SER A 72 -8.10 4.12 -12.64
N ALA A 73 -8.13 4.12 -13.97
CA ALA A 73 -8.25 5.32 -14.80
C ALA A 73 -9.33 5.12 -15.85
N VAL A 74 -9.95 6.22 -16.30
CA VAL A 74 -11.00 6.18 -17.32
C VAL A 74 -10.38 5.72 -18.65
N GLY A 75 -10.99 4.72 -19.29
CA GLY A 75 -10.48 4.14 -20.54
C GLY A 75 -9.36 3.11 -20.37
N TYR A 76 -8.93 2.81 -19.14
CA TYR A 76 -7.90 1.79 -18.85
C TYR A 76 -8.48 0.59 -18.11
N LYS A 77 -7.86 -0.58 -18.31
CA LYS A 77 -8.14 -1.76 -17.49
C LYS A 77 -7.59 -1.53 -16.07
N LYS A 78 -8.38 -1.90 -15.06
CA LYS A 78 -7.93 -1.84 -13.66
C LYS A 78 -6.73 -2.77 -13.46
N GLN A 79 -5.71 -2.26 -12.79
CA GLN A 79 -4.52 -3.03 -12.42
C GLN A 79 -4.51 -3.26 -10.91
N ILE A 80 -4.15 -4.48 -10.49
CA ILE A 80 -4.04 -4.85 -9.09
C ILE A 80 -2.62 -5.35 -8.84
N LYS A 81 -1.94 -4.78 -7.85
CA LYS A 81 -0.60 -5.21 -7.41
C LYS A 81 -0.62 -5.53 -5.94
N LYS A 82 0.15 -6.54 -5.52
CA LYS A 82 0.38 -6.82 -4.10
C LYS A 82 1.50 -5.92 -3.58
N VAL A 83 1.30 -5.39 -2.39
CA VAL A 83 2.29 -4.59 -1.67
C VAL A 83 3.32 -5.54 -1.05
N VAL A 84 4.42 -5.76 -1.78
CA VAL A 84 5.56 -6.54 -1.29
C VAL A 84 6.74 -5.62 -0.95
N THR A 85 6.85 -4.48 -1.63
CA THR A 85 7.96 -3.52 -1.51
C THR A 85 7.47 -2.07 -1.34
N PRO A 86 8.27 -1.18 -0.73
CA PRO A 86 7.94 0.25 -0.59
C PRO A 86 7.92 1.02 -1.91
N ASN A 87 8.61 0.53 -2.94
CA ASN A 87 8.60 1.12 -4.27
C ASN A 87 7.88 0.18 -5.24
N ILE A 88 6.88 0.71 -5.96
CA ILE A 88 6.12 -0.02 -6.96
C ILE A 88 6.07 0.85 -8.23
N GLU A 89 6.68 0.36 -9.31
CA GLU A 89 6.50 0.93 -10.64
C GLU A 89 5.31 0.25 -11.33
N VAL A 90 4.39 1.05 -11.86
CA VAL A 90 3.22 0.55 -12.58
C VAL A 90 3.29 1.06 -14.01
N ILE A 91 3.41 0.11 -14.93
CA ILE A 91 3.50 0.29 -16.38
C ILE A 91 2.21 -0.20 -17.01
#